data_AF-A0A9E5RV40-F1
#
_entry.id   AF-A0A9E5RV40-F1
#
_cell.length_a   1.000
_cell.length_b   1.000
_cell.length_c   1.000
_cell.angle_alpha   90.00
_cell.angle_beta   90.00
_cell.angle_gamma   90.00
#
_symmetry.space_group_name_H-M   'P 1'
#
loop_
_entity.id
_entity.type
_entity.pdbx_description
1 polymer ?
#
loop_
_entity_poly.entity_id
_entity_poly.type
_entity_poly.pdbx_seq_one_letter_code
_entity_poly.pdbx_strand_id
1 'polypeptide(L)'
;MAQATTNNTTQNALSNLEYDFVTVLQNKAEAVKAYENYIKDAQEVNSQPCVELFQKLRQADIEHAQEIRRHLQQVMEKGKM
;
A
#
# COMPACT_ATOMS: atom_id res chain seq x y z
N MET A 1 29.03 33.91 -24.16
CA MET A 1 29.72 33.27 -23.02
C MET A 1 28.70 32.47 -22.21
N ALA A 2 29.05 31.20 -21.94
CA ALA A 2 28.52 30.23 -20.96
C ALA A 2 27.00 30.11 -20.74
N GLN A 3 26.41 29.06 -21.34
CA GLN A 3 25.35 28.29 -20.69
C GLN A 3 25.97 27.56 -19.48
N ALA A 4 25.44 27.76 -18.28
CA ALA A 4 25.76 26.94 -17.12
C ALA A 4 24.54 26.07 -16.79
N THR A 5 24.64 24.83 -17.22
CA THR A 5 23.76 23.70 -16.88
C THR A 5 23.66 23.57 -15.37
N THR A 6 22.49 23.85 -14.80
CA THR A 6 22.16 23.44 -13.43
C THR A 6 22.02 21.92 -13.42
N ASN A 7 23.12 21.25 -13.13
CA ASN A 7 23.13 19.84 -12.75
C ASN A 7 22.42 19.71 -11.41
N ASN A 8 21.08 19.67 -11.46
CA ASN A 8 20.29 19.16 -10.35
C ASN A 8 20.54 17.66 -10.28
N THR A 9 21.55 17.29 -9.49
CA THR A 9 21.66 15.97 -8.89
C THR A 9 20.49 15.84 -7.92
N THR A 10 19.30 15.63 -8.46
CA THR A 10 18.09 15.35 -7.70
C THR A 10 18.33 14.03 -7.01
N GLN A 11 18.62 14.05 -5.71
CA GLN A 11 18.41 12.86 -4.89
C GLN A 11 16.97 12.40 -5.14
N ASN A 12 16.82 11.21 -5.71
CA ASN A 12 15.60 10.68 -6.30
C ASN A 12 14.39 10.82 -5.37
N ALA A 13 13.66 11.92 -5.49
CA ALA A 13 12.35 12.06 -4.89
C ALA A 13 11.39 11.14 -5.66
N LEU A 14 10.55 10.40 -4.93
CA LEU A 14 9.48 9.61 -5.54
C LEU A 14 8.62 10.52 -6.42
N SER A 15 8.27 10.06 -7.61
CA SER A 15 7.23 10.67 -8.41
C SER A 15 5.89 10.60 -7.66
N ASN A 16 4.96 11.50 -8.00
CA ASN A 16 3.63 11.51 -7.41
C ASN A 16 2.95 10.13 -7.53
N LEU A 17 3.09 9.46 -8.67
CA LEU A 17 2.48 8.15 -8.89
C LEU A 17 3.10 7.08 -7.98
N GLU A 18 4.43 7.08 -7.79
CA GLU A 18 5.08 6.14 -6.87
C GLU A 18 4.67 6.43 -5.41
N TYR A 19 4.55 7.71 -5.04
CA TYR A 19 4.06 8.13 -3.74
C TYR A 19 2.62 7.67 -3.49
N ASP A 20 1.73 7.79 -4.50
CA ASP A 20 0.36 7.33 -4.41
C ASP A 20 0.30 5.81 -4.16
N PHE A 21 1.10 5.02 -4.89
CA PHE A 21 1.18 3.58 -4.70
C PHE A 21 1.69 3.19 -3.30
N VAL A 22 2.75 3.85 -2.82
CA VAL A 22 3.27 3.63 -1.46
C VAL A 22 2.21 3.99 -0.41
N THR A 23 1.47 5.07 -0.63
CA THR A 23 0.38 5.51 0.27
C THR A 23 -0.74 4.47 0.32
N VAL A 24 -1.17 3.93 -0.82
CA VAL A 24 -2.19 2.86 -0.84
C VAL A 24 -1.68 1.59 -0.15
N LEU A 25 -0.40 1.23 -0.32
CA LEU A 25 0.20 0.09 0.38
C LEU A 25 0.20 0.29 1.90
N GLN A 26 0.57 1.49 2.37
CA GLN A 26 0.56 1.83 3.79
C GLN A 26 -0.85 1.66 4.38
N ASN A 27 -1.86 2.25 3.73
CA ASN A 27 -3.24 2.17 4.20
C ASN A 27 -3.75 0.72 4.28
N LYS A 28 -3.40 -0.12 3.30
CA LYS A 28 -3.77 -1.54 3.32
C LYS A 28 -3.04 -2.32 4.41
N ALA A 29 -1.76 -2.05 4.64
CA ALA A 29 -1.00 -2.68 5.71
C ALA A 29 -1.57 -2.32 7.09
N GLU A 30 -1.97 -1.06 7.29
CA GLU A 30 -2.66 -0.62 8.51
C GLU A 30 -4.00 -1.32 8.71
N ALA A 31 -4.81 -1.44 7.64
CA ALA A 31 -6.07 -2.17 7.69
C ALA A 31 -5.86 -3.65 8.05
N VAL A 32 -4.91 -4.34 7.41
CA VAL A 32 -4.56 -5.74 7.70
C VAL A 32 -4.22 -5.95 9.17
N LYS A 33 -3.42 -5.04 9.74
CA LYS A 33 -3.07 -5.05 11.16
C LYS A 33 -4.29 -4.79 12.05
N ALA A 34 -5.14 -3.83 11.68
CA ALA A 34 -6.33 -3.49 12.45
C ALA A 34 -7.35 -4.63 12.52
N TYR A 35 -7.52 -5.39 11.42
CA TYR A 35 -8.42 -6.54 11.38
C TYR A 35 -8.09 -7.60 12.42
N GLU A 36 -6.83 -7.75 12.85
CA GLU A 36 -6.47 -8.72 13.90
C GLU A 36 -7.16 -8.38 15.23
N ASN A 37 -7.20 -7.10 15.59
CA ASN A 37 -7.93 -6.64 16.76
C ASN A 37 -9.45 -6.76 16.57
N TYR A 38 -9.96 -6.41 15.39
CA TYR A 38 -11.41 -6.47 15.13
C TYR A 38 -11.94 -7.91 15.13
N ILE A 39 -11.16 -8.86 14.63
CA ILE A 39 -11.46 -10.29 14.72
C ILE A 39 -11.51 -10.72 16.18
N LYS A 40 -10.54 -10.28 17.00
CA LYS A 40 -10.51 -10.59 18.42
C LYS A 40 -11.73 -10.02 19.14
N ASP A 41 -12.07 -8.75 18.92
CA ASP A 41 -13.23 -8.11 19.52
C ASP A 41 -14.54 -8.83 19.13
N ALA A 42 -14.66 -9.26 17.86
CA ALA A 42 -15.81 -10.03 17.38
C ALA A 42 -15.91 -11.42 18.04
N GLN A 43 -14.78 -12.07 18.29
CA GLN A 43 -14.72 -13.34 19.03
C GLN A 43 -15.15 -13.17 20.49
N GLU A 44 -14.72 -12.09 21.16
CA GLU A 44 -15.04 -11.81 22.57
C GLU A 44 -16.55 -11.64 22.80
N VAL A 45 -17.29 -11.14 21.80
CA VAL A 45 -18.75 -11.00 21.85
C VAL A 45 -19.51 -12.15 21.17
N ASN A 46 -18.82 -13.22 20.78
CA ASN A 46 -19.38 -14.39 20.07
C ASN A 46 -20.12 -14.05 18.77
N SER A 47 -19.68 -13.01 18.05
CA SER A 47 -20.28 -12.63 16.76
C SER A 47 -19.55 -13.30 15.59
N GLN A 48 -19.93 -14.55 15.32
CA GLN A 48 -19.38 -15.33 14.21
C GLN A 48 -19.50 -14.63 12.84
N PRO A 49 -20.62 -13.97 12.47
CA PRO A 49 -20.72 -13.24 11.21
C PRO A 49 -19.70 -12.10 11.08
N CYS A 50 -19.37 -11.43 12.18
CA CYS A 50 -18.35 -10.37 12.17
C CYS A 50 -16.94 -10.96 12.03
N VAL A 51 -16.65 -12.09 12.68
CA VAL A 51 -15.37 -12.80 12.52
C VAL A 51 -15.13 -13.15 11.05
N GLU A 52 -16.12 -13.75 10.40
CA GLU A 52 -16.03 -14.16 9.00
C GLU A 52 -15.85 -12.96 8.07
N LEU A 53 -16.59 -11.87 8.31
CA LEU A 53 -16.46 -10.65 7.52
C LEU A 53 -15.05 -10.06 7.65
N PHE A 54 -14.53 -9.88 8.88
CA PHE A 54 -13.21 -9.29 9.06
C PHE A 54 -12.07 -10.18 8.53
N GLN A 55 -12.20 -11.51 8.64
CA GLN A 55 -11.26 -12.45 8.00
C GLN A 55 -11.26 -12.30 6.48
N LYS A 56 -12.45 -12.20 5.86
CA LYS A 56 -12.59 -11.99 4.42
C LYS A 56 -11.97 -10.67 3.98
N LEU A 57 -12.25 -9.58 4.70
CA LEU A 57 -11.68 -8.25 4.41
C LEU A 57 -10.15 -8.26 4.53
N ARG A 58 -9.61 -8.85 5.60
CA ARG A 58 -8.17 -9.01 5.78
C ARG A 58 -7.51 -9.74 4.63
N GLN A 59 -8.10 -10.85 4.20
CA GLN A 59 -7.57 -11.63 3.08
C GLN A 59 -7.58 -10.82 1.77
N ALA A 60 -8.68 -10.12 1.48
CA ALA A 60 -8.79 -9.28 0.28
C ALA A 60 -7.76 -8.14 0.28
N ASP A 61 -7.52 -7.47 1.40
CA ASP A 61 -6.51 -6.40 1.46
C ASP A 61 -5.07 -6.93 1.34
N ILE A 62 -4.79 -8.14 1.81
CA ILE A 62 -3.50 -8.80 1.56
C ILE A 62 -3.31 -9.04 0.06
N GLU A 63 -4.33 -9.56 -0.63
CA GLU A 63 -4.28 -9.81 -2.08
C GLU A 63 -4.09 -8.50 -2.86
N HIS A 64 -4.87 -7.47 -2.53
CA HIS A 64 -4.72 -6.15 -3.13
C HIS A 64 -3.34 -5.55 -2.88
N ALA A 65 -2.79 -5.66 -1.66
CA ALA A 65 -1.46 -5.15 -1.35
C ALA A 65 -0.38 -5.87 -2.17
N GLN A 66 -0.51 -7.17 -2.39
CA GLN A 66 0.41 -7.91 -3.26
C GLN A 66 0.33 -7.46 -4.71
N GLU A 67 -0.87 -7.24 -5.23
CA GLU A 67 -1.09 -6.72 -6.58
C GLU A 67 -0.49 -5.33 -6.75
N ILE A 68 -0.78 -4.42 -5.81
CA ILE A 68 -0.26 -3.06 -5.83
C ILE A 68 1.26 -3.05 -5.78
N ARG A 69 1.86 -3.88 -4.92
CA ARG A 69 3.32 -3.98 -4.83
C ARG A 69 3.95 -4.38 -6.18
N ARG A 70 3.32 -5.29 -6.92
CA ARG A 70 3.79 -5.68 -8.27
C ARG A 70 3.71 -4.49 -9.23
N HIS A 71 2.62 -3.72 -9.19
CA HIS A 71 2.47 -2.54 -10.05
C HIS A 71 3.46 -1.43 -9.68
N LEU A 72 3.70 -1.18 -8.39
CA LEU A 72 4.72 -0.24 -7.93
C LEU A 72 6.10 -0.62 -8.49
N GLN A 73 6.49 -1.90 -8.42
CA GLN A 73 7.76 -2.37 -8.99
C GLN A 73 7.84 -2.05 -10.49
N GLN A 74 6.78 -2.30 -11.25
CA GLN A 74 6.74 -1.98 -12.68
C GLN A 74 6.86 -0.47 -12.96
N VAL A 75 6.21 0.37 -12.15
CA VAL A 75 6.30 1.83 -12.27
C VAL A 75 7.71 2.33 -11.97
N MET A 76 8.35 1.80 -10.92
CA MET A 76 9.72 2.15 -10.55
C MET A 76 10.75 1.69 -11.61
N GLU A 77 10.51 0.53 -12.24
CA GLU A 77 11.41 -0.01 -13.28
C GLU A 77 11.25 0.70 -14.64
N LYS A 78 10.02 1.06 -15.01
CA LYS A 78 9.70 1.57 -16.36
C LYS A 78 9.43 3.07 -16.40
N GLY A 79 9.39 3.76 -15.26
CA GLY A 79 9.24 5.22 -15.13
C GLY A 79 7.86 5.79 -15.47
N LYS A 80 6.99 4.98 -16.09
CA LYS A 80 5.55 5.11 -16.38
C LYS A 80 5.29 3.97 -17.37
N MET A 81 4.30 3.11 -17.15
CA MET A 81 3.88 2.21 -18.22
C MET A 81 3.46 3.00 -19.46
#